data_AF-A0A938LXR5-F1
#
_entry.id   AF-A0A938LXR5-F1
#
_cell.length_a   1.000
_cell.length_b   1.000
_cell.length_c   1.000
_cell.angle_alpha   90.00
_cell.angle_beta   90.00
_cell.angle_gamma   90.00
#
_symmetry.space_group_name_H-M   'P 1'
#
loop_
_entity.id
_entity.type
_entity.pdbx_description
1 polymer ?
#
loop_
_entity_poly.entity_id
_entity_poly.type
_entity_poly.pdbx_seq_one_letter_code
_entity_poly.pdbx_strand_id
1 'polypeptide(L)'
;MKNAVKPSPAPQALHLCRTSARPWHTLRRLAVMLTIASMGTSPVAARIAVDGCYWTYNGRRTLLLGGWNHAHNPFIDHDTANDTDSQGVSTVEEIQDAMDVLVQAGGNYLRCVLDPGMAAGIQGFDFCARAGAQYDLDTMTGPFWTRLEMFVAEAKK
;
A
#
# COMPACT_ATOMS: atom_id res chain seq x y z
N MET A 1 94.31 34.37 23.56
CA MET A 1 94.36 34.42 22.08
C MET A 1 94.06 33.03 21.53
N LYS A 2 92.91 32.85 20.87
CA LYS A 2 92.67 31.91 19.75
C LYS A 2 91.18 31.97 19.34
N ASN A 3 90.98 32.79 18.30
CA ASN A 3 90.02 32.78 17.20
C ASN A 3 88.60 32.24 17.39
N ALA A 4 87.66 33.16 17.20
CA ALA A 4 86.28 32.93 16.81
C ALA A 4 86.19 32.29 15.41
N VAL A 5 85.26 31.34 15.25
CA VAL A 5 84.82 30.82 13.94
C VAL A 5 83.33 31.09 13.81
N LYS A 6 82.96 31.75 12.70
CA LYS A 6 81.60 32.13 12.29
C LYS A 6 80.81 30.91 11.78
N PRO A 7 79.47 30.98 11.78
CA PRO A 7 78.59 29.83 11.53
C PRO A 7 78.33 29.59 10.04
N SER A 8 77.94 28.35 9.69
CA SER A 8 77.43 27.99 8.37
C SER A 8 75.96 27.54 8.47
N PRO A 9 75.03 28.03 7.62
CA PRO A 9 73.62 27.68 7.70
C PRO A 9 73.16 26.59 6.71
N ALA A 10 72.08 25.91 7.11
CA ALA A 10 71.03 25.23 6.32
C ALA A 10 71.39 23.83 5.72
N PRO A 11 70.42 22.89 5.59
CA PRO A 11 69.16 23.11 4.88
C PRO A 11 67.87 22.77 5.65
N GLN A 12 66.82 23.48 5.25
CA GLN A 12 65.43 23.34 5.65
C GLN A 12 64.81 22.11 4.98
N ALA A 13 64.26 21.19 5.79
CA ALA A 13 63.39 20.13 5.29
C ALA A 13 61.93 20.63 5.35
N LEU A 14 61.44 21.10 4.20
CA LEU A 14 60.02 21.42 3.96
C LEU A 14 59.23 20.12 3.86
N HIS A 15 58.68 19.65 4.99
CA HIS A 15 57.65 18.62 4.99
C HIS A 15 56.30 19.24 4.60
N LEU A 16 55.96 19.13 3.31
CA LEU A 16 54.63 19.43 2.78
C LEU A 16 53.59 18.46 3.38
N CYS A 17 52.92 18.91 4.43
CA CYS A 17 51.73 18.26 4.95
C CYS A 17 50.55 18.56 3.99
N ARG A 18 50.27 17.62 3.07
CA ARG A 18 49.07 17.65 2.23
C ARG A 18 47.87 17.21 3.08
N THR A 19 47.19 18.14 3.73
CA THR A 19 45.86 17.90 4.30
C THR A 19 44.85 17.84 3.16
N SER A 20 44.33 16.64 2.87
CA SER A 20 43.20 16.48 1.96
C SER A 20 41.93 17.02 2.63
N ALA A 21 41.53 18.22 2.23
CA ALA A 21 40.24 18.77 2.60
C ALA A 21 39.13 17.89 2.01
N ARG A 22 38.48 17.07 2.84
CA ARG A 22 37.29 16.32 2.44
C ARG A 22 36.13 17.31 2.23
N PRO A 23 35.36 17.21 1.13
CA PRO A 23 34.36 18.20 0.78
C PRO A 23 33.07 17.99 1.59
N TRP A 24 32.99 18.65 2.76
CA TRP A 24 31.80 18.68 3.62
C TRP A 24 30.52 19.13 2.89
N HIS A 25 30.66 19.86 1.77
CA HIS A 25 29.56 20.33 0.93
C HIS A 25 28.84 19.20 0.18
N THR A 26 29.53 18.11 -0.16
CA THR A 26 28.93 16.98 -0.88
C THR A 26 28.01 16.15 0.04
N LEU A 27 28.38 16.00 1.31
CA LEU A 27 27.58 15.30 2.31
C LEU A 27 26.28 16.04 2.67
N ARG A 28 26.33 17.38 2.75
CA ARG A 28 25.11 18.19 3.01
C ARG A 28 24.10 18.11 1.88
N ARG A 29 24.54 18.08 0.62
CA ARG A 29 23.63 17.98 -0.53
C ARG A 29 22.94 16.62 -0.61
N LEU A 30 23.65 15.54 -0.28
CA LEU A 30 23.09 14.18 -0.19
C LEU A 30 22.02 14.05 0.90
N ALA A 31 22.25 14.65 2.09
CA ALA A 31 21.28 14.61 3.18
C ALA A 31 19.96 15.33 2.86
N VAL A 32 20.01 16.47 2.17
CA VAL A 32 18.79 17.21 1.76
C VAL A 32 18.00 16.44 0.70
N MET A 33 18.68 15.83 -0.29
CA MET A 33 18.04 14.99 -1.30
C MET A 33 17.32 13.77 -0.67
N LEU A 34 17.94 13.13 0.33
CA LEU A 34 17.37 11.96 1.00
C LEU A 34 16.10 12.31 1.80
N THR A 35 16.03 13.51 2.38
CA THR A 35 14.87 13.97 3.16
C THR A 35 13.66 14.30 2.27
N ILE A 36 13.90 14.82 1.05
CA ILE A 36 12.85 15.09 0.06
C ILE A 36 12.29 13.78 -0.52
N ALA A 37 13.15 12.77 -0.72
CA ALA A 37 12.72 11.46 -1.21
C ALA A 37 11.80 10.72 -0.22
N SER A 38 11.99 10.89 1.10
CA SER A 38 11.16 10.25 2.13
C SER A 38 9.74 10.81 2.30
N MET A 39 9.41 11.95 1.67
CA MET A 39 8.06 12.52 1.74
C MET A 39 7.14 12.08 0.58
N GLY A 40 7.67 11.34 -0.39
CA GLY A 40 6.96 10.97 -1.63
C GLY A 40 6.10 9.70 -1.57
N THR A 41 6.12 8.94 -0.47
CA THR A 41 5.38 7.67 -0.36
C THR A 41 4.46 7.69 0.85
N SER A 42 3.59 8.70 0.94
CA SER A 42 2.41 8.52 1.79
C SER A 42 1.52 7.46 1.13
N PRO A 43 1.20 6.36 1.82
CA PRO A 43 0.27 5.38 1.28
C PRO A 43 -1.05 6.10 0.99
N VAL A 44 -1.67 5.71 -0.11
CA VAL A 44 -3.01 6.10 -0.54
C VAL A 44 -3.98 5.83 0.62
N ALA A 45 -4.21 6.83 1.46
CA ALA A 45 -5.10 6.71 2.61
C ALA A 45 -6.23 7.71 2.40
N ALA A 46 -7.44 7.19 2.21
CA ALA A 46 -8.64 7.99 2.38
C ALA A 46 -8.63 8.54 3.82
N ARG A 47 -8.86 9.85 3.98
CA ARG A 47 -8.90 10.50 5.30
C ARG A 47 -10.16 11.34 5.40
N ILE A 48 -10.70 11.44 6.60
CA ILE A 48 -11.68 12.48 6.90
C ILE A 48 -10.94 13.84 6.78
N ALA A 49 -11.55 14.77 6.04
CA ALA A 49 -11.03 16.11 5.83
C ALA A 49 -10.88 16.86 7.17
N VAL A 50 -10.03 17.89 7.19
CA VAL A 50 -9.78 18.71 8.40
C VAL A 50 -11.05 19.35 8.96
N ASP A 51 -12.03 19.62 8.10
CA ASP A 51 -13.34 20.17 8.48
C ASP A 51 -14.33 19.11 9.00
N GLY A 52 -13.98 17.82 8.97
CA GLY A 52 -14.79 16.72 9.49
C GLY A 52 -15.99 16.31 8.61
N CYS A 53 -16.25 17.01 7.51
CA CYS A 53 -17.50 16.84 6.74
C CYS A 53 -17.34 15.99 5.49
N TYR A 54 -16.11 15.81 5.00
CA TYR A 54 -15.83 15.17 3.71
C TYR A 54 -14.72 14.14 3.80
N TRP A 55 -14.69 13.24 2.82
CA TRP A 55 -13.52 12.40 2.59
C TRP A 55 -12.51 13.15 1.70
N THR A 56 -11.24 12.85 1.91
CA THR A 56 -10.15 13.22 1.01
C THR A 56 -9.44 11.98 0.51
N TYR A 57 -9.20 11.92 -0.79
CA TYR A 57 -8.45 10.85 -1.45
C TYR A 57 -7.39 11.50 -2.35
N ASN A 58 -6.11 11.14 -2.14
CA ASN A 58 -4.97 11.80 -2.80
C ASN A 58 -4.99 13.34 -2.70
N GLY A 59 -5.39 13.85 -1.53
CA GLY A 59 -5.48 15.29 -1.26
C GLY A 59 -6.67 16.01 -1.90
N ARG A 60 -7.52 15.31 -2.65
CA ARG A 60 -8.73 15.87 -3.28
C ARG A 60 -9.94 15.51 -2.43
N ARG A 61 -10.85 16.47 -2.22
CA ARG A 61 -12.16 16.16 -1.62
C ARG A 61 -12.92 15.21 -2.53
N THR A 62 -13.48 14.17 -1.95
CA THR A 62 -14.20 13.11 -2.66
C THR A 62 -15.52 12.88 -1.95
N LEU A 63 -16.60 12.89 -2.72
CA LEU A 63 -17.87 12.34 -2.29
C LEU A 63 -17.84 10.83 -2.54
N LEU A 64 -18.07 10.03 -1.50
CA LEU A 64 -18.18 8.58 -1.66
C LEU A 64 -19.55 8.26 -2.23
N LEU A 65 -19.58 7.83 -3.48
CA LEU A 65 -20.76 7.40 -4.21
C LEU A 65 -20.66 5.89 -4.35
N GLY A 66 -21.35 5.19 -3.46
CA GLY A 66 -21.47 3.74 -3.53
C GLY A 66 -22.85 3.32 -3.97
N GLY A 67 -22.90 2.15 -4.58
CA GLY A 67 -24.12 1.51 -5.01
C GLY A 67 -23.81 0.07 -5.31
N TRP A 68 -24.70 -0.80 -4.88
CA TRP A 68 -24.68 -2.19 -5.28
C TRP A 68 -26.12 -2.69 -5.21
N ASN A 69 -26.57 -3.33 -6.28
CA ASN A 69 -27.96 -3.70 -6.48
C ASN A 69 -28.37 -4.96 -5.69
N HIS A 70 -27.42 -5.73 -5.15
CA HIS A 70 -27.69 -7.03 -4.52
C HIS A 70 -26.89 -7.29 -3.21
N ALA A 71 -27.56 -7.62 -2.10
CA ALA A 71 -26.94 -7.93 -0.78
C ALA A 71 -25.78 -7.00 -0.32
N HIS A 72 -24.95 -7.50 0.61
CA HIS A 72 -23.88 -6.74 1.27
C HIS A 72 -22.47 -7.22 0.91
N ASN A 73 -22.38 -8.24 0.05
CA ASN A 73 -21.12 -8.79 -0.41
C ASN A 73 -21.18 -9.13 -1.92
N PRO A 74 -20.47 -8.38 -2.77
CA PRO A 74 -20.48 -8.56 -4.21
C PRO A 74 -19.90 -9.89 -4.73
N PHE A 75 -19.23 -10.71 -3.90
CA PHE A 75 -18.65 -11.99 -4.33
C PHE A 75 -19.18 -13.23 -3.59
N ILE A 76 -20.12 -13.03 -2.66
CA ILE A 76 -20.76 -14.08 -1.84
C ILE A 76 -22.29 -13.98 -2.01
N ASP A 77 -22.77 -13.19 -2.98
CA ASP A 77 -24.17 -12.82 -3.09
C ASP A 77 -25.10 -13.98 -3.44
N HIS A 78 -26.25 -13.98 -2.80
CA HIS A 78 -27.31 -14.95 -3.01
C HIS A 78 -28.09 -14.63 -4.28
N ASP A 79 -28.37 -13.37 -4.64
CA ASP A 79 -29.22 -12.97 -5.78
C ASP A 79 -28.53 -13.06 -7.17
N THR A 80 -27.87 -14.18 -7.47
CA THR A 80 -27.37 -14.49 -8.82
C THR A 80 -28.47 -15.09 -9.69
N ALA A 81 -28.21 -15.23 -11.00
CA ALA A 81 -29.14 -15.89 -11.93
C ALA A 81 -29.53 -17.33 -11.53
N ASN A 82 -28.91 -17.89 -10.49
CA ASN A 82 -29.08 -19.26 -10.01
C ASN A 82 -29.48 -19.35 -8.51
N ASP A 83 -30.09 -18.31 -7.91
CA ASP A 83 -30.49 -18.29 -6.48
C ASP A 83 -31.72 -19.15 -6.15
N THR A 84 -31.68 -20.42 -6.47
CA THR A 84 -32.79 -21.33 -6.11
C THR A 84 -32.63 -21.94 -4.72
N ASP A 85 -31.44 -21.86 -4.14
CA ASP A 85 -31.05 -22.55 -2.91
C ASP A 85 -30.17 -21.72 -1.95
N SER A 86 -30.00 -20.41 -2.19
CA SER A 86 -29.11 -19.54 -1.40
C SER A 86 -27.64 -19.95 -1.41
N GLN A 87 -27.23 -20.77 -2.38
CA GLN A 87 -25.84 -21.17 -2.61
C GLN A 87 -25.18 -20.43 -3.78
N GLY A 88 -25.94 -19.56 -4.46
CA GLY A 88 -25.44 -18.73 -5.54
C GLY A 88 -24.19 -17.96 -5.12
N VAL A 89 -23.23 -17.85 -6.02
CA VAL A 89 -22.10 -16.93 -5.91
C VAL A 89 -21.91 -16.26 -7.24
N SER A 90 -21.64 -14.96 -7.20
CA SER A 90 -21.39 -14.21 -8.42
C SER A 90 -20.19 -14.78 -9.17
N THR A 91 -20.33 -14.94 -10.48
CA THR A 91 -19.19 -15.25 -11.35
C THR A 91 -18.24 -14.06 -11.41
N VAL A 92 -17.05 -14.28 -11.97
CA VAL A 92 -16.08 -13.19 -12.18
C VAL A 92 -16.69 -12.13 -13.11
N GLU A 93 -17.36 -12.57 -14.16
CA GLU A 93 -18.01 -11.71 -15.16
C GLU A 93 -19.14 -10.88 -14.53
N GLU A 94 -19.98 -11.47 -13.69
CA GLU A 94 -21.05 -10.74 -12.99
C GLU A 94 -20.50 -9.66 -12.05
N ILE A 95 -19.39 -9.94 -11.36
CA ILE A 95 -18.70 -8.95 -10.51
C ILE A 95 -18.17 -7.79 -11.36
N GLN A 96 -17.54 -8.10 -12.49
CA GLN A 96 -16.98 -7.10 -13.40
C GLN A 96 -18.07 -6.22 -14.01
N ASP A 97 -19.14 -6.82 -14.53
CA ASP A 97 -20.26 -6.10 -15.11
C ASP A 97 -20.92 -5.16 -14.09
N ALA A 98 -21.10 -5.61 -12.85
CA ALA A 98 -21.67 -4.79 -11.79
C ALA A 98 -20.74 -3.62 -11.38
N MET A 99 -19.41 -3.82 -11.37
CA MET A 99 -18.46 -2.73 -11.16
C MET A 99 -18.48 -1.72 -12.31
N ASP A 100 -18.55 -2.18 -13.56
CA ASP A 100 -18.65 -1.31 -14.73
C ASP A 100 -19.93 -0.47 -14.68
N VAL A 101 -21.06 -1.05 -14.28
CA VAL A 101 -22.31 -0.31 -14.08
C VAL A 101 -22.16 0.75 -12.98
N LEU A 102 -21.52 0.42 -11.86
CA LEU A 102 -21.27 1.40 -10.79
C LEU A 102 -20.43 2.57 -11.30
N VAL A 103 -19.34 2.30 -12.04
CA VAL A 103 -18.47 3.33 -12.60
C VAL A 103 -19.21 4.19 -13.62
N GLN A 104 -20.02 3.58 -14.50
CA GLN A 104 -20.85 4.30 -15.48
C GLN A 104 -21.86 5.23 -14.81
N ALA A 105 -22.37 4.86 -13.63
CA ALA A 105 -23.25 5.70 -12.81
C ALA A 105 -22.51 6.82 -12.04
N GLY A 106 -21.18 6.88 -12.12
CA GLY A 106 -20.34 7.84 -11.40
C GLY A 106 -19.97 7.41 -9.97
N GLY A 107 -20.17 6.12 -9.64
CA GLY A 107 -19.75 5.55 -8.37
C GLY A 107 -18.23 5.42 -8.23
N ASN A 108 -17.76 5.44 -6.98
CA ASN A 108 -16.33 5.38 -6.63
C ASN A 108 -16.06 4.67 -5.30
N TYR A 109 -17.07 3.99 -4.74
CA TYR A 109 -16.98 3.33 -3.45
C TYR A 109 -17.80 2.05 -3.45
N LEU A 110 -17.21 0.96 -2.98
CA LEU A 110 -17.90 -0.31 -2.76
C LEU A 110 -17.74 -0.72 -1.30
N ARG A 111 -18.82 -1.25 -0.73
CA ARG A 111 -18.80 -1.91 0.57
C ARG A 111 -18.85 -3.41 0.36
N CYS A 112 -17.99 -4.13 1.05
CA CYS A 112 -17.98 -5.59 1.06
C CYS A 112 -17.92 -6.09 2.50
N VAL A 113 -18.83 -7.00 2.86
CA VAL A 113 -18.85 -7.70 4.16
C VAL A 113 -18.07 -8.99 4.05
N LEU A 114 -16.93 -9.11 4.72
CA LEU A 114 -16.20 -10.38 4.78
C LEU A 114 -16.94 -11.35 5.72
N ASP A 115 -17.67 -12.31 5.15
CA ASP A 115 -18.41 -13.34 5.90
C ASP A 115 -17.85 -14.75 5.61
N PRO A 116 -16.83 -15.19 6.36
CA PRO A 116 -16.25 -16.52 6.19
C PRO A 116 -17.19 -17.65 6.64
N GLY A 117 -18.13 -17.37 7.55
CA GLY A 117 -19.09 -18.36 8.03
C GLY A 117 -20.09 -18.71 6.95
N MET A 118 -20.57 -17.70 6.24
CA MET A 118 -21.39 -17.88 5.05
C MET A 118 -20.58 -18.60 3.96
N ALA A 119 -19.40 -18.08 3.61
CA ALA A 119 -18.57 -18.62 2.53
C ALA A 119 -18.27 -20.13 2.70
N ALA A 120 -17.80 -20.54 3.88
CA ALA A 120 -17.43 -21.93 4.13
C ALA A 120 -18.62 -22.82 4.50
N GLY A 121 -19.58 -22.30 5.27
CA GLY A 121 -20.67 -23.10 5.84
C GLY A 121 -21.84 -23.36 4.89
N ILE A 122 -22.04 -22.46 3.92
CA ILE A 122 -23.14 -22.54 2.96
C ILE A 122 -22.50 -22.84 1.60
N GLN A 123 -21.73 -21.91 1.04
CA GLN A 123 -21.25 -21.99 -0.36
C GLN A 123 -20.04 -22.91 -0.61
N GLY A 124 -19.47 -23.53 0.42
CA GLY A 124 -18.31 -24.42 0.29
C GLY A 124 -17.02 -23.72 -0.14
N PHE A 125 -16.92 -22.40 0.01
CA PHE A 125 -15.70 -21.64 -0.20
C PHE A 125 -14.84 -21.65 1.06
N ASP A 126 -13.86 -22.55 1.08
CA ASP A 126 -12.87 -22.58 2.15
C ASP A 126 -12.20 -21.21 2.31
N PHE A 127 -12.25 -20.69 3.53
CA PHE A 127 -11.74 -19.37 3.90
C PHE A 127 -10.29 -19.43 4.40
N CYS A 128 -9.90 -20.45 5.15
CA CYS A 128 -8.52 -20.63 5.59
C CYS A 128 -8.31 -22.09 5.96
N ALA A 129 -7.04 -22.48 6.15
CA ALA A 129 -6.73 -23.81 6.67
C ALA A 129 -7.36 -24.03 8.06
N ARG A 130 -7.49 -25.29 8.46
CA ARG A 130 -7.95 -25.64 9.82
C ARG A 130 -6.84 -26.34 10.60
N ALA A 131 -6.69 -25.94 11.85
CA ALA A 131 -5.89 -26.63 12.85
C ALA A 131 -6.82 -27.34 13.84
N GLY A 132 -7.21 -28.57 13.50
CA GLY A 132 -8.25 -29.29 14.24
C GLY A 132 -9.61 -28.61 14.11
N ALA A 133 -10.21 -28.20 15.23
CA ALA A 133 -11.52 -27.54 15.24
C ALA A 133 -11.47 -26.04 14.92
N GLN A 134 -10.28 -25.42 14.98
CA GLN A 134 -10.12 -23.97 14.83
C GLN A 134 -9.64 -23.60 13.43
N TYR A 135 -9.92 -22.35 13.03
CA TYR A 135 -9.35 -21.73 11.85
C TYR A 135 -7.88 -21.36 12.10
N ASP A 136 -7.03 -21.66 11.12
CA ASP A 136 -5.62 -21.24 11.11
C ASP A 136 -5.50 -19.91 10.37
N LEU A 137 -5.38 -18.82 11.15
CA LEU A 137 -5.29 -17.47 10.63
C LEU A 137 -3.90 -17.11 10.08
N ASP A 138 -2.90 -17.95 10.32
CA ASP A 138 -1.57 -17.79 9.71
C ASP A 138 -1.56 -18.30 8.26
N THR A 139 -2.54 -19.14 7.89
CA THR A 139 -2.67 -19.75 6.56
C THR A 139 -3.98 -19.35 5.89
N MET A 140 -4.01 -18.11 5.41
CA MET A 140 -5.12 -17.50 4.66
C MET A 140 -5.11 -17.96 3.19
N THR A 141 -5.43 -19.24 2.96
CA THR A 141 -5.48 -19.87 1.63
C THR A 141 -6.90 -20.29 1.26
N GLY A 142 -7.17 -20.45 -0.04
CA GLY A 142 -8.44 -20.96 -0.54
C GLY A 142 -9.09 -20.05 -1.60
N PRO A 143 -10.18 -20.54 -2.22
CA PRO A 143 -10.87 -19.83 -3.31
C PRO A 143 -11.47 -18.48 -2.89
N PHE A 144 -11.75 -18.29 -1.60
CA PHE A 144 -12.20 -17.00 -1.06
C PHE A 144 -11.18 -15.88 -1.32
N TRP A 145 -9.91 -16.11 -1.00
CA TRP A 145 -8.86 -15.08 -1.12
C TRP A 145 -8.55 -14.75 -2.57
N THR A 146 -8.50 -15.75 -3.45
CA THR A 146 -8.32 -15.52 -4.89
C THR A 146 -9.44 -14.62 -5.45
N ARG A 147 -10.68 -14.80 -5.00
CA ARG A 147 -11.79 -13.91 -5.40
C ARG A 147 -11.67 -12.51 -4.81
N LEU A 148 -11.28 -12.39 -3.54
CA LEU A 148 -11.03 -11.09 -2.93
C LEU A 148 -9.92 -10.32 -3.67
N GLU A 149 -8.83 -11.01 -4.04
CA GLU A 149 -7.74 -10.42 -4.81
C GLU A 149 -8.20 -9.94 -6.19
N MET A 150 -9.00 -10.74 -6.89
CA MET A 150 -9.63 -10.33 -8.16
C MET A 150 -10.53 -9.11 -7.96
N PHE A 151 -11.41 -9.13 -6.96
CA PHE A 151 -12.30 -8.02 -6.63
C PHE A 151 -11.52 -6.72 -6.34
N VAL A 152 -10.43 -6.82 -5.56
CA VAL A 152 -9.55 -5.67 -5.27
C VAL A 152 -8.80 -5.20 -6.51
N ALA A 153 -8.42 -6.11 -7.42
CA ALA A 153 -7.77 -5.76 -8.67
C ALA A 153 -8.73 -5.02 -9.62
N GLU A 154 -9.98 -5.48 -9.70
CA GLU A 154 -11.03 -4.84 -10.50
C GLU A 154 -11.36 -3.44 -9.98
N ALA A 155 -11.54 -3.27 -8.67
CA ALA A 155 -11.83 -1.99 -8.04
C ALA A 155 -10.71 -0.94 -8.17
N LYS A 156 -9.52 -1.33 -8.66
CA LYS A 156 -8.37 -0.43 -8.88
C LYS A 156 -8.25 0.07 -10.32
N LYS A 157 -9.03 -0.47 -11.25
CA LYS A 157 -9.07 0.02 -12.64
C LYS A 157 -9.67 1.42 -12.70
#